data_AF-A0AAV6IW02-F1
#
_entry.id   AF-A0AAV6IW02-F1
#
_cell.length_a   1.000
_cell.length_b   1.000
_cell.length_c   1.000
_cell.angle_alpha   90.00
_cell.angle_beta   90.00
_cell.angle_gamma   90.00
#
_symmetry.space_group_name_H-M   'P 1'
#
loop_
_entity.id
_entity.type
_entity.pdbx_description
1 polymer ?
#
loop_
_entity_poly.entity_id
_entity_poly.type
_entity_poly.pdbx_seq_one_letter_code
_entity_poly.pdbx_strand_id
1 'polypeptide(L)' 'MTLLGSCGPNENFDCFLEWNSRCGASGMASKCRCDPAPSNQHLCSCQVVCGQCSNGKA' A
#
# COMPACT_ATOMS: atom_id res chain seq x y z
N MET A 1 -1.40 4.90 -1.40
CA MET A 1 -0.84 4.90 -2.77
C MET A 1 -1.90 4.38 -3.72
N THR A 2 -1.89 4.79 -5.00
CA THR A 2 -2.89 4.31 -5.98
C THR A 2 -2.22 3.38 -6.97
N LEU A 3 -2.79 2.19 -7.16
CA LEU A 3 -2.36 1.18 -8.13
C LEU A 3 -3.45 0.96 -9.17
N LEU A 4 -3.05 0.48 -10.34
CA LEU A 4 -3.97 0.09 -11.41
C LEU A 4 -4.54 -1.30 -11.13
N GLY A 5 -5.82 -1.50 -11.40
CA GLY A 5 -6.53 -2.75 -11.16
C GLY A 5 -7.53 -2.66 -10.01
N SER A 6 -8.36 -3.70 -9.88
CA SER A 6 -9.40 -3.82 -8.85
C SER A 6 -8.87 -4.51 -7.60
N CYS A 7 -9.43 -4.20 -6.43
CA CYS A 7 -9.16 -4.96 -5.20
C CYS A 7 -9.65 -6.41 -5.30
N GLY A 8 -8.75 -7.31 -5.66
CA GLY A 8 -8.92 -8.77 -5.61
C GLY A 8 -8.54 -9.37 -4.24
N PRO A 9 -8.66 -10.70 -4.08
CA PRO A 9 -8.40 -11.39 -2.82
C PRO A 9 -6.95 -11.28 -2.33
N ASN A 10 -5.99 -11.06 -3.23
CA ASN A 10 -4.56 -10.96 -2.92
C ASN A 10 -4.01 -9.52 -2.92
N GLU A 11 -4.80 -8.52 -3.29
CA GLU A 11 -4.30 -7.14 -3.45
C GLU A 11 -3.89 -6.52 -2.12
N ASN A 12 -4.46 -6.95 -0.99
CA ASN A 12 -3.99 -6.51 0.33
C ASN A 12 -2.52 -6.92 0.58
N PHE A 13 -2.13 -8.10 0.07
CA PHE A 13 -0.75 -8.57 0.15
C PHE A 13 0.14 -7.90 -0.89
N ASP A 14 -0.40 -7.61 -2.08
CA ASP A 14 0.31 -6.85 -3.11
C ASP A 14 0.62 -5.42 -2.64
N CYS A 15 -0.38 -4.73 -2.06
CA CYS A 15 -0.22 -3.46 -1.36
C CYS A 15 0.86 -3.52 -0.27
N PHE A 16 0.92 -4.62 0.50
CA PHE A 16 1.95 -4.82 1.52
C PHE A 16 3.34 -4.98 0.91
N LEU A 17 3.48 -5.79 -0.14
CA LEU A 17 4.75 -5.98 -0.84
C LEU A 17 5.23 -4.67 -1.48
N GLU A 18 4.34 -3.95 -2.16
CA GLU A 18 4.71 -2.71 -2.82
C GLU A 18 5.09 -1.62 -1.80
N TRP A 19 4.34 -1.52 -0.70
CA TRP A 19 4.69 -0.61 0.39
C TRP A 19 6.06 -0.95 0.98
N ASN A 20 6.31 -2.21 1.36
CA ASN A 20 7.62 -2.61 1.90
C ASN A 20 8.75 -2.48 0.87
N SER A 21 8.48 -2.73 -0.41
CA SER A 21 9.45 -2.52 -1.49
C SER A 21 9.87 -1.05 -1.60
N ARG A 22 8.91 -0.12 -1.46
CA ARG A 22 9.19 1.32 -1.52
C ARG A 22 9.79 1.89 -0.24
N CYS A 23 9.38 1.39 0.93
CA CYS A 23 9.90 1.88 2.22
C CYS A 23 11.23 1.22 2.61
N GLY A 24 11.48 0.01 2.11
CA GLY A 24 12.62 -0.83 2.49
C GLY A 24 12.70 -1.03 4.01
N ALA A 25 13.92 -1.06 4.54
CA ALA A 25 14.16 -1.12 5.99
C ALA A 25 13.78 0.16 6.75
N SER A 26 13.37 1.23 6.06
CA SER A 26 13.07 2.54 6.66
C SER A 26 11.67 2.60 7.27
N GLY A 27 10.80 1.65 6.93
CA GLY A 27 9.52 1.50 7.60
C GLY A 27 8.79 0.22 7.22
N MET A 28 8.27 -0.49 8.21
CA MET A 28 7.56 -1.75 7.99
C MET A 28 6.05 -1.52 7.92
N ALA A 29 5.46 -1.84 6.77
CA ALA A 29 4.01 -1.81 6.60
C ALA A 29 3.35 -2.96 7.36
N SER A 30 2.14 -2.74 7.83
CA SER A 30 1.27 -3.71 8.47
C SER A 30 -0.18 -3.34 8.16
N LYS A 31 -1.10 -4.31 8.29
CA LYS A 31 -2.55 -4.07 8.12
C LYS A 31 -2.87 -3.28 6.85
N CYS A 32 -2.30 -3.68 5.72
CA CYS A 32 -2.61 -3.08 4.44
C CYS A 32 -4.05 -3.40 4.03
N ARG A 33 -4.74 -2.38 3.53
CA ARG A 33 -6.05 -2.45 2.92
C ARG A 33 -5.98 -1.98 1.49
N CYS A 34 -6.72 -2.68 0.66
CA CYS A 34 -7.08 -2.27 -0.68
C CYS A 34 -8.49 -1.67 -0.65
N ASP A 35 -8.60 -0.40 -1.00
CA ASP A 35 -9.85 0.31 -1.17
C ASP A 35 -10.10 0.53 -2.68
N PRO A 36 -11.24 0.08 -3.24
CA PRO A 36 -11.51 0.27 -4.67
C PRO A 36 -11.63 1.76 -5.02
N ALA A 37 -10.99 2.16 -6.11
CA ALA A 37 -10.98 3.53 -6.61
C ALA A 37 -11.60 3.63 -8.02
N PRO A 38 -12.16 4.79 -8.41
CA PRO A 38 -12.73 4.97 -9.73
C PRO A 38 -11.70 4.76 -10.85
N SER A 39 -12.20 4.38 -12.03
CA SER A 39 -11.39 4.14 -13.25
C SER A 39 -10.46 2.93 -13.17
N ASN A 40 -10.94 1.81 -12.62
CA ASN A 40 -10.20 0.54 -12.57
C ASN A 40 -8.86 0.69 -11.83
N GLN A 41 -8.89 1.42 -10.72
CA GLN A 41 -7.77 1.66 -9.82
C GLN A 41 -8.13 1.18 -8.43
N HIS A 42 -7.13 1.07 -7.57
CA HIS A 42 -7.33 0.88 -6.15
C HIS A 42 -6.34 1.68 -5.32
N LEU A 43 -6.77 2.03 -4.12
CA LEU A 43 -6.00 2.72 -3.12
C LEU A 43 -5.48 1.71 -2.10
N CYS A 44 -4.16 1.60 -2.00
CA CYS A 44 -3.50 0.88 -0.93
C CYS A 44 -3.27 1.81 0.27
N SER A 45 -3.85 1.44 1.40
CA SER A 45 -3.72 2.10 2.69
C SER A 45 -3.06 1.13 3.69
N CYS A 46 -1.83 1.41 4.11
CA CYS A 46 -1.09 0.56 5.06
C CYS A 46 -0.76 1.30 6.34
N GLN A 47 -0.84 0.62 7.48
CA GLN A 47 -0.37 1.12 8.77
C GLN A 47 1.13 0.86 8.92
N VAL A 48 1.93 1.86 9.26
CA VAL A 48 3.36 1.68 9.50
C VAL A 48 3.58 1.38 10.99
N VAL A 49 4.22 0.24 11.30
CA VAL A 49 4.43 -0.20 12.70
C VAL A 49 5.79 0.17 13.27
N CYS A 50 6.80 0.35 12.41
CA CYS A 50 8.09 0.91 12.80
C CYS A 50 8.65 1.73 11.65
N GLY A 51 9.43 2.76 11.96
CA GLY A 51 10.04 3.65 10.97
C GLY A 51 9.11 4.69 10.36
N GLN A 52 9.65 5.51 9.45
CA GLN A 52 8.90 6.52 8.71
C GLN A 52 9.06 6.21 7.23
N CYS A 53 7.98 5.76 6.61
CA CYS A 53 7.98 5.58 5.18
C CYS A 53 7.72 6.91 4.49
N SER A 54 8.78 7.57 4.04
CA SER A 54 8.74 8.80 3.26
C SER A 54 8.33 8.55 1.80
N ASN A 55 7.24 7.82 1.55
CA ASN A 55 6.59 7.85 0.23
C ASN A 55 5.68 9.08 0.21
N GLY A 56 6.16 10.18 -0.39
CA GLY A 56 5.35 11.40 -0.60
C GLY A 56 4.00 11.06 -1.26
N LYS A 57 2.87 11.71 -0.93
CA LYS A 57 2.56 12.98 -0.25
C LYS A 57 1.24 12.79 0.54
N ALA A 58 0.87 13.64 1.51
CA ALA A 58 0.20 14.95 1.35
C ALA A 58 -1.01 14.91 0.39
#